data_AF-A0A3D1CFR6-F1
#
_entry.id   AF-A0A3D1CFR6-F1
#
_cell.length_a   1.000
_cell.length_b   1.000
_cell.length_c   1.000
_cell.angle_alpha   90.00
_cell.angle_beta   90.00
_cell.angle_gamma   90.00
#
_symmetry.space_group_name_H-M   'P 1'
#
loop_
_entity.id
_entity.type
_entity.pdbx_description
1 polymer ?
#
loop_
_entity_poly.entity_id
_entity_poly.type
_entity_poly.pdbx_seq_one_letter_code
_entity_poly.pdbx_strand_id
1 'polypeptide(L)' 'MKVLYSTLFYLALPFILIRLIWRGFKAPAYFKRWNERFGHIPSRASEQNLIWVHAVSVG' A
#
# COMPACT_ATOMS: atom_id res chain seq x y z
N MET A 1 28.00 4.45 2.58
CA MET A 1 27.02 3.84 1.66
C MET A 1 25.64 3.63 2.28
N LYS A 2 25.48 2.93 3.42
CA LYS A 2 24.16 2.71 4.06
C LYS A 2 23.39 3.99 4.40
N VAL A 3 24.07 4.99 4.98
CA VAL A 3 23.43 6.25 5.40
C VAL A 3 22.86 7.00 4.20
N LEU A 4 23.64 7.18 3.13
CA LEU A 4 23.18 7.85 1.92
C LEU A 4 21.95 7.18 1.31
N TYR A 5 21.97 5.84 1.22
CA TYR A 5 20.86 5.06 0.67
C TYR A 5 19.59 5.19 1.54
N SER A 6 19.74 5.05 2.86
CA SER A 6 18.62 5.23 3.80
C SER A 6 18.07 6.64 3.76
N THR A 7 18.92 7.67 3.73
CA THR A 7 18.48 9.07 3.68
C THR A 7 17.74 9.37 2.38
N LEU A 8 18.24 8.89 1.24
CA LEU A 8 17.53 9.04 -0.04
C LEU A 8 16.16 8.35 0.01
N PHE A 9 16.10 7.15 0.60
CA PHE A 9 14.86 6.40 0.73
C PHE A 9 13.86 7.11 1.64
N TYR A 10 14.31 7.64 2.78
CA TYR A 10 13.47 8.42 3.70
C TYR A 10 13.00 9.73 3.08
N LEU A 11 13.81 10.38 2.23
CA LEU A 11 13.40 11.58 1.48
C LEU A 11 12.45 11.26 0.33
N ALA A 12 12.58 10.08 -0.29
CA ALA A 12 11.67 9.63 -1.34
C ALA A 12 10.30 9.20 -0.79
N LEU A 13 10.25 8.69 0.44
CA LEU A 13 9.02 8.25 1.09
C LEU A 13 7.90 9.32 1.13
N PRO A 14 8.12 10.56 1.62
CA PRO A 14 7.10 11.59 1.63
C PRO A 14 6.66 11.98 0.22
N PHE A 15 7.56 11.95 -0.77
CA PHE A 15 7.22 12.24 -2.15
C PHE A 15 6.24 11.19 -2.73
N ILE A 16 6.46 9.91 -2.43
CA ILE A 16 5.56 8.83 -2.81
C ILE A 16 4.20 8.98 -2.12
N LEU A 17 4.18 9.32 -0.83
CA LEU A 17 2.94 9.56 -0.08
C LEU A 17 2.14 10.72 -0.66
N ILE A 18 2.77 11.87 -0.94
CA ILE A 18 2.12 13.04 -1.55
C ILE A 18 1.55 12.67 -2.92
N ARG A 19 2.30 11.94 -3.75
CA ARG A 19 1.81 11.47 -5.06
C ARG A 19 0.59 10.56 -4.91
N LEU A 20 0.58 9.69 -3.91
CA LEU A 20 -0.53 8.79 -3.64
C LEU A 20 -1.77 9.54 -3.17
N ILE A 21 -1.59 10.53 -2.29
CA ILE A 21 -2.65 11.42 -1.78
C ILE A 21 -3.25 12.23 -2.92
N TRP A 22 -2.42 12.83 -3.79
CA TRP A 22 -2.91 13.56 -4.96
C TRP A 22 -3.73 12.66 -5.89
N ARG A 23 -3.27 11.42 -6.12
CA ARG A 23 -4.04 10.45 -6.90
C ARG A 23 -5.36 10.07 -6.21
N GLY A 24 -5.36 10.00 -4.88
CA GLY A 24 -6.56 9.83 -4.06
C GLY A 24 -7.56 10.97 -4.20
N PHE A 25 -7.09 12.22 -4.26
CA PHE A 25 -7.97 13.38 -4.48
C PHE A 25 -8.66 13.32 -5.85
N LYS A 26 -7.97 12.85 -6.89
CA LYS A 26 -8.57 12.68 -8.23
C LYS A 26 -9.52 11.48 -8.31
N ALA A 27 -9.31 10.45 -7.49
CA ALA A 27 -10.11 9.24 -7.46
C ALA A 27 -10.39 8.83 -6.01
N PRO A 28 -11.43 9.36 -5.35
CA PRO A 28 -11.68 9.12 -3.92
C PRO A 28 -11.85 7.65 -3.52
N ALA A 29 -12.14 6.76 -4.48
CA ALA A 29 -12.07 5.31 -4.29
C ALA A 29 -10.67 4.79 -3.87
N TYR A 30 -9.59 5.51 -4.21
CA TYR A 30 -8.24 5.19 -3.76
C TYR A 30 -8.06 5.37 -2.25
N PHE A 31 -8.71 6.37 -1.64
CA PHE A 31 -8.65 6.56 -0.20
C PHE A 31 -9.43 5.46 0.55
N LYS A 32 -10.52 4.95 -0.03
CA LYS A 32 -11.30 3.85 0.58
C LYS A 32 -10.49 2.57 0.75
N ARG A 33 -9.54 2.31 -0.15
CA ARG A 33 -8.69 1.10 -0.13
C ARG A 33 -7.31 1.34 0.46
N TRP A 34 -7.09 2.48 1.12
CA TRP A 34 -5.80 2.80 1.70
C TRP A 34 -5.47 1.88 2.88
N ASN A 35 -6.50 1.53 3.66
CA ASN A 35 -6.43 0.55 4.75
C ASN A 35 -5.91 -0.80 4.24
N GLU A 36 -6.46 -1.34 3.14
CA GLU A 36 -5.99 -2.58 2.52
C GLU A 36 -4.51 -2.50 2.11
N ARG A 37 -4.06 -1.35 1.59
CA ARG A 37 -2.67 -1.15 1.13
C ARG A 37 -1.65 -1.10 2.27
N PHE A 38 -2.06 -0.59 3.43
CA PHE A 38 -1.21 -0.57 4.63
C PHE A 38 -1.35 -1.83 5.49
N GLY A 39 -2.00 -2.88 4.97
CA GLY A 39 -2.18 -4.14 5.70
C GLY A 39 -3.26 -4.08 6.79
N HIS A 40 -4.05 -3.01 6.83
CA HIS A 40 -5.21 -2.90 7.70
C HIS A 40 -6.40 -3.61 7.02
N ILE A 41 -6.43 -4.93 7.21
CA ILE A 41 -7.47 -5.81 6.69
C ILE A 41 -8.36 -6.21 7.89
N PRO A 42 -9.69 -6.25 7.74
CA PRO A 42 -10.57 -6.71 8.81
C PRO A 42 -10.19 -8.11 9.27
N SER A 43 -10.34 -8.36 10.57
CA SER A 43 -10.08 -9.67 11.16
C SER A 43 -10.96 -10.72 10.48
N ARG A 44 -10.40 -11.92 10.28
CA ARG A 44 -11.10 -12.98 9.58
C ARG A 44 -12.32 -13.43 10.35
N ALA A 45 -13.45 -13.48 9.65
CA ALA A 45 -14.71 -14.00 10.19
C ALA A 45 -14.73 -15.53 10.35
N SER A 46 -13.73 -16.25 9.83
CA SER A 46 -13.67 -17.71 9.82
C SER A 46 -12.26 -18.23 10.10
N GLU A 47 -12.18 -19.24 10.97
CA GLU A 47 -10.95 -19.97 11.31
C GLU A 47 -10.64 -21.12 10.33
N GLN A 48 -11.43 -21.26 9.26
CA GLN A 48 -11.22 -22.33 8.28
C GLN A 48 -9.95 -22.13 7.45
N ASN A 49 -9.38 -23.25 6.98
CA ASN A 49 -8.18 -23.28 6.14
C ASN A 49 -8.31 -22.33 4.94
N LEU A 50 -7.42 -21.33 4.86
CA LEU A 50 -7.36 -20.39 3.76
C LEU A 50 -6.44 -20.89 2.67
N ILE A 51 -6.97 -21.01 1.47
CA ILE A 51 -6.15 -21.11 0.27
C ILE A 51 -5.91 -19.68 -0.22
N TRP A 52 -4.66 -19.19 -0.09
CA TRP A 52 -4.28 -17.88 -0.59
C TRP A 52 -3.78 -18.02 -2.03
N VAL A 53 -4.58 -17.55 -2.99
CA VAL A 53 -4.21 -17.55 -4.40
C VAL A 53 -3.69 -16.18 -4.77
N HIS A 54 -2.40 -16.11 -5.08
CA HIS A 54 -1.78 -14.88 -5.56
C HIS A 54 -2.03 -14.73 -7.07
N ALA A 55 -3.10 -14.02 -7.42
CA ALA A 55 -3.42 -13.69 -8.82
C ALA A 55 -2.92 -12.26 -9.13
N VAL A 56 -1.85 -12.15 -9.91
CA VAL A 56 -1.35 -10.86 -10.44
C VAL A 56 -1.44 -10.91 -11.96
N SER A 57 -2.09 -9.90 -12.56
CA SER A 57 -2.10 -9.69 -14.00
C SER A 57 -0.96 -8.74 -14.38
N VAL A 58 -0.10 -9.16 -15.31
CA VAL A 58 0.87 -8.28 -15.99
C VAL A 58 0.17 -7.61 -17.17
N GLY A 59 -0.72 -6.66 -16.85
CA GLY A 59 -1.28 -5.75 -17.86
C GLY A 59 -0.22 -4.76 -18.33
#